data_AF-A0A543KKQ7-F1
#
_entry.id   AF-A0A543KKQ7-F1
#
_cell.length_a   1.000
_cell.length_b   1.000
_cell.length_c   1.000
_cell.angle_alpha   90.00
_cell.angle_beta   90.00
_cell.angle_gamma   90.00
#
_symmetry.space_group_name_H-M   'P 1'
#
loop_
_entity.id
_entity.type
_entity.pdbx_description
1 polymer ?
#
loop_
_entity_poly.entity_id
_entity_poly.type
_entity_poly.pdbx_seq_one_letter_code
_entity_poly.pdbx_strand_id
1 'polypeptide(L)'
;MSDFEEMLRGLGQGDGPVGIPDDGDLDDHARYDRATFLFETKSYSRAAALLEPLVEAEPHNAEVALLLARSYYYAAALGRAEEVLRSMIERWPSDAYAHLMLARTLQRAGRAQEGAPHLKIAEAMGLDA
;
A
#
# COMPACT_ATOMS: atom_id res chain seq x y z
N MET A 1 30.56 -29.39 25.68
CA MET A 1 30.03 -28.99 24.36
C MET A 1 28.60 -29.52 24.23
N SER A 2 27.65 -29.03 25.04
CA SER A 2 26.27 -29.53 24.99
C SER A 2 25.24 -28.44 25.33
N ASP A 3 25.55 -27.54 26.27
CA ASP A 3 24.53 -26.59 26.77
C ASP A 3 24.27 -25.39 25.83
N PHE A 4 25.25 -24.98 25.02
CA PHE A 4 25.11 -23.81 24.14
C PHE A 4 24.28 -24.11 22.88
N GLU A 5 24.39 -25.32 22.31
CA GLU A 5 23.60 -25.73 21.15
C GLU A 5 22.14 -26.01 21.53
N GLU A 6 21.88 -26.43 22.77
CA GLU A 6 20.53 -26.62 23.29
C GLU A 6 19.81 -25.28 23.53
N MET A 7 20.56 -24.25 23.96
CA MET A 7 20.05 -22.89 24.14
C MET A 7 19.66 -22.22 22.81
N LEU A 8 20.38 -22.52 21.73
CA LEU A 8 20.05 -22.01 20.38
C LEU A 8 18.88 -22.76 19.74
N ARG A 9 18.55 -23.97 20.20
CA ARG A 9 17.41 -24.76 19.72
C ARG A 9 16.06 -24.21 20.19
N GLY A 10 16.03 -23.44 21.28
CA GLY A 10 14.85 -22.77 21.81
C GLY A 10 14.51 -21.42 21.15
N LEU A 11 15.39 -20.86 20.33
CA LEU A 11 15.19 -19.57 19.66
C LEU A 11 14.37 -19.66 18.35
N GLY A 12 13.83 -20.84 18.04
CA GLY A 12 13.07 -21.11 16.82
C GLY A 12 11.55 -21.19 16.98
N GLN A 13 11.02 -21.06 18.20
CA GLN A 13 9.58 -21.03 18.45
C GLN A 13 9.24 -19.81 19.30
N GLY A 14 8.30 -19.00 18.82
CA GLY A 14 7.95 -17.68 19.36
C GLY A 14 7.21 -17.69 20.70
N ASP A 15 7.74 -18.38 21.70
CA ASP A 15 7.16 -18.47 23.06
C ASP A 15 7.81 -17.49 24.04
N GLY A 16 8.06 -16.26 23.59
CA GLY A 16 8.22 -15.10 24.48
C GLY A 16 6.84 -14.56 24.87
N PRO A 17 6.66 -13.90 26.03
CA PRO A 17 5.34 -13.47 26.52
C PRO A 17 4.64 -12.40 25.66
N VAL A 18 5.24 -11.98 24.54
CA VAL A 18 4.60 -11.19 23.48
C VAL A 18 5.15 -11.66 22.13
N GLY A 19 4.51 -12.64 21.49
CA GLY A 19 4.75 -12.95 20.08
C GLY A 19 4.20 -11.84 19.21
N ILE A 20 4.95 -11.38 18.21
CA ILE A 20 4.42 -10.45 17.19
C ILE A 20 3.34 -11.24 16.42
N PRO A 21 2.07 -10.80 16.41
CA PRO A 21 1.03 -11.52 15.71
C PRO A 21 1.38 -11.70 14.23
N ASP A 22 1.02 -12.86 13.68
CA ASP A 22 1.13 -13.09 12.25
C ASP A 22 0.20 -12.15 11.48
N ASP A 23 0.56 -11.84 10.24
CA ASP A 23 -0.18 -10.92 9.37
C ASP A 23 -1.66 -11.35 9.20
N GLY A 24 -1.96 -12.64 9.32
CA GLY A 24 -3.31 -13.20 9.23
C GLY A 24 -4.21 -12.90 10.44
N ASP A 25 -3.62 -12.73 11.63
CA ASP A 25 -4.35 -12.64 12.90
C ASP A 25 -4.65 -11.20 13.33
N LEU A 26 -4.20 -10.21 12.54
CA LEU A 26 -4.39 -8.80 12.84
C LEU A 26 -5.85 -8.38 12.61
N ASP A 27 -6.40 -7.63 13.57
CA ASP A 27 -7.58 -6.81 13.30
C ASP A 27 -7.25 -5.69 12.30
N ASP A 28 -8.30 -5.03 11.79
CA ASP A 28 -8.15 -4.07 10.69
C ASP A 28 -7.30 -2.86 11.07
N HIS A 29 -7.38 -2.40 12.33
CA HIS A 29 -6.58 -1.28 12.81
C HIS A 29 -5.09 -1.66 12.90
N ALA A 30 -4.77 -2.78 13.56
CA ALA A 30 -3.40 -3.25 13.67
C ALA A 30 -2.80 -3.61 12.30
N ARG A 31 -3.62 -4.12 11.38
CA ARG A 31 -3.25 -4.37 9.99
C ARG A 31 -2.89 -3.07 9.26
N TYR A 32 -3.69 -2.01 9.43
CA TYR A 32 -3.42 -0.69 8.86
C TYR A 32 -2.14 -0.07 9.40
N ASP A 33 -1.94 -0.10 10.73
CA ASP A 33 -0.72 0.42 11.37
C ASP A 33 0.53 -0.29 10.85
N ARG A 34 0.47 -1.63 10.75
CA ARG A 34 1.57 -2.44 10.23
C ARG A 34 1.82 -2.18 8.76
N ALA A 35 0.77 -2.03 7.95
CA ALA A 35 0.90 -1.68 6.54
C ALA A 35 1.57 -0.31 6.35
N THR A 36 1.20 0.67 7.17
CA THR A 36 1.79 2.01 7.19
C THR A 36 3.27 1.94 7.54
N PHE A 37 3.64 1.23 8.61
CA PHE A 37 5.04 1.01 8.97
C PHE A 37 5.84 0.31 7.86
N LEU A 38 5.27 -0.71 7.22
CA LEU A 38 5.89 -1.40 6.09
C LEU A 38 6.08 -0.47 4.89
N PHE A 39 5.12 0.41 4.62
CA PHE A 39 5.22 1.40 3.56
C PHE A 39 6.36 2.40 3.83
N GLU A 40 6.43 2.95 5.04
CA GLU A 40 7.46 3.89 5.47
C GLU A 40 8.87 3.27 5.44
N THR A 41 8.98 2.00 5.80
CA THR A 41 10.23 1.22 5.73
C THR A 41 10.49 0.63 4.34
N LYS A 42 9.74 1.07 3.32
CA LYS A 42 9.90 0.71 1.89
C LYS A 42 9.64 -0.76 1.56
N SER A 43 8.99 -1.50 2.45
CA SER A 43 8.50 -2.86 2.23
C SER A 43 7.17 -2.86 1.47
N TYR A 44 7.13 -2.21 0.31
CA TYR A 44 5.91 -1.85 -0.41
C TYR A 44 5.03 -3.04 -0.79
N SER A 45 5.62 -4.16 -1.23
CA SER A 45 4.85 -5.36 -1.59
C SER A 45 4.15 -5.98 -0.38
N ARG A 46 4.77 -5.92 0.80
CA ARG A 46 4.16 -6.40 2.05
C ARG A 46 3.09 -5.44 2.55
N ALA A 47 3.33 -4.13 2.45
CA ALA A 47 2.31 -3.13 2.76
C ALA A 47 1.05 -3.35 1.90
N ALA A 48 1.22 -3.53 0.58
CA ALA A 48 0.11 -3.80 -0.33
C ALA A 48 -0.69 -5.05 0.08
N ALA A 49 -0.01 -6.16 0.41
CA ALA A 49 -0.68 -7.39 0.82
C ALA A 49 -1.54 -7.23 2.10
N LEU A 50 -1.14 -6.35 3.03
CA LEU A 50 -1.95 -6.03 4.20
C LEU A 50 -3.11 -5.08 3.90
N LEU A 51 -2.98 -4.23 2.87
CA LEU A 51 -3.99 -3.23 2.51
C LEU A 51 -5.08 -3.78 1.60
N GLU A 52 -4.79 -4.80 0.78
CA GLU A 52 -5.76 -5.49 -0.09
C GLU A 52 -7.06 -5.87 0.67
N PRO A 53 -7.02 -6.64 1.78
CA PRO A 53 -8.24 -7.00 2.51
C PRO A 53 -8.94 -5.80 3.16
N LEU A 54 -8.21 -4.74 3.53
CA LEU A 54 -8.82 -3.54 4.11
C LEU A 54 -9.63 -2.75 3.07
N VAL A 55 -9.16 -2.67 1.83
CA VAL A 55 -9.92 -2.04 0.73
C VAL A 55 -11.15 -2.87 0.37
N GLU A 56 -11.07 -4.20 0.46
CA GLU A 56 -12.23 -5.08 0.24
C GLU A 56 -13.29 -4.93 1.35
N ALA A 57 -12.86 -4.83 2.60
CA ALA A 57 -13.74 -4.64 3.75
C ALA A 57 -14.38 -3.23 3.78
N GLU A 58 -13.60 -2.21 3.42
CA GLU A 58 -14.04 -0.81 3.41
C GLU A 58 -13.78 -0.11 2.06
N PRO A 59 -14.56 -0.42 0.99
CA PRO A 59 -14.34 0.16 -0.33
C PRO A 59 -14.49 1.69 -0.41
N HIS A 60 -15.05 2.31 0.64
CA HIS A 60 -15.28 3.76 0.72
C HIS A 60 -14.21 4.48 1.56
N ASN A 61 -13.17 3.78 2.00
CA ASN A 61 -12.07 4.39 2.73
C ASN A 61 -10.98 4.86 1.75
N ALA A 62 -11.01 6.15 1.40
CA ALA A 62 -10.09 6.74 0.43
C ALA A 62 -8.62 6.67 0.88
N GLU A 63 -8.36 6.78 2.19
CA GLU A 63 -7.02 6.76 2.74
C GLU A 63 -6.35 5.38 2.56
N VAL A 64 -7.08 4.32 2.89
CA VAL A 64 -6.61 2.93 2.71
C VAL A 64 -6.41 2.61 1.24
N ALA A 65 -7.36 2.99 0.37
CA ALA A 65 -7.24 2.80 -1.08
C ALA A 65 -6.03 3.55 -1.65
N LEU A 66 -5.79 4.78 -1.20
CA LEU A 66 -4.65 5.57 -1.64
C LEU A 66 -3.32 4.95 -1.19
N LEU A 67 -3.23 4.48 0.05
CA LEU A 67 -2.03 3.82 0.55
C LEU A 67 -1.77 2.51 -0.21
N LEU A 68 -2.80 1.76 -0.59
CA LEU A 68 -2.68 0.58 -1.44
C LEU A 68 -2.13 0.95 -2.83
N ALA A 69 -2.72 1.95 -3.49
CA ALA A 69 -2.26 2.42 -4.80
C ALA A 69 -0.79 2.88 -4.78
N ARG A 70 -0.40 3.64 -3.75
CA ARG A 70 0.99 4.08 -3.55
C ARG A 70 1.92 2.89 -3.32
N SER A 71 1.49 1.91 -2.51
CA SER A 71 2.25 0.69 -2.26
C SER A 71 2.50 -0.08 -3.56
N TYR A 72 1.47 -0.26 -4.39
CA TYR A 72 1.63 -0.88 -5.72
C TYR A 72 2.54 -0.08 -6.64
N TYR A 73 2.39 1.25 -6.69
CA TYR A 73 3.25 2.11 -7.49
C TYR A 73 4.72 1.89 -7.11
N TYR A 74 5.08 2.00 -5.83
CA TYR A 74 6.47 1.84 -5.41
C TYR A 74 6.99 0.40 -5.56
N ALA A 75 6.12 -0.61 -5.42
CA ALA A 75 6.44 -2.01 -5.71
C ALA A 75 6.56 -2.34 -7.21
N ALA A 76 6.44 -1.35 -8.11
CA ALA A 76 6.42 -1.50 -9.56
C ALA A 76 5.26 -2.35 -10.12
N ALA A 77 4.21 -2.59 -9.31
CA ALA A 77 2.98 -3.24 -9.72
C ALA A 77 2.02 -2.23 -10.38
N LEU A 78 2.46 -1.60 -11.48
CA LEU A 78 1.79 -0.43 -12.05
C LEU A 78 0.36 -0.68 -12.55
N GLY A 79 0.06 -1.87 -13.06
CA GLY A 79 -1.31 -2.24 -13.46
C GLY A 79 -2.28 -2.25 -12.27
N ARG A 80 -1.88 -2.85 -11.15
CA ARG A 80 -2.69 -2.86 -9.92
C ARG A 80 -2.84 -1.46 -9.31
N ALA A 81 -1.79 -0.64 -9.38
CA ALA A 81 -1.88 0.76 -8.97
C ALA A 81 -2.90 1.54 -9.81
N GLU A 82 -2.87 1.36 -11.14
CA GLU A 82 -3.82 1.99 -12.07
C GLU A 82 -5.27 1.58 -11.77
N GLU A 83 -5.54 0.29 -11.56
CA GLU A 83 -6.87 -0.23 -11.24
C GLU A 83 -7.45 0.44 -9.98
N VAL A 84 -6.67 0.49 -8.90
CA VAL A 84 -7.09 1.13 -7.66
C VAL A 84 -7.36 2.62 -7.87
N LEU A 85 -6.45 3.33 -8.55
CA LEU A 85 -6.56 4.77 -8.78
C LEU A 85 -7.74 5.14 -9.68
N ARG A 86 -8.03 4.35 -10.72
CA ARG A 86 -9.23 4.54 -11.55
C ARG A 86 -10.50 4.38 -10.73
N SER A 87 -10.57 3.32 -9.92
CA SER A 87 -11.71 3.08 -9.04
C SER A 87 -11.85 4.16 -7.95
N MET A 88 -10.74 4.73 -7.47
CA MET A 88 -10.78 5.90 -6.59
C MET A 88 -11.37 7.12 -7.31
N ILE A 89 -10.94 7.43 -8.53
CA ILE A 89 -11.42 8.58 -9.30
C ILE A 89 -12.89 8.45 -9.67
N GLU A 90 -13.38 7.24 -9.94
CA GLU A 90 -14.81 6.97 -10.15
C GLU A 90 -15.66 7.34 -8.92
N ARG A 91 -15.14 7.09 -7.71
CA ARG A 91 -15.83 7.34 -6.44
C ARG A 91 -15.63 8.76 -5.93
N TRP A 92 -14.42 9.30 -6.08
CA TRP A 92 -14.01 10.63 -5.63
C TRP A 92 -13.36 11.40 -6.78
N PRO A 93 -14.15 11.90 -7.76
CA PRO A 93 -13.61 12.60 -8.92
C PRO A 93 -12.84 13.88 -8.60
N SER A 94 -13.03 14.44 -7.40
CA SER A 94 -12.35 15.65 -6.92
C SER A 94 -11.08 15.36 -6.10
N ASP A 95 -10.67 14.10 -5.97
CA ASP A 95 -9.40 13.75 -5.32
C ASP A 95 -8.24 14.05 -6.28
N ALA A 96 -7.70 15.26 -6.15
CA ALA A 96 -6.59 15.75 -6.95
C ALA A 96 -5.35 14.82 -6.85
N TYR A 97 -5.12 14.21 -5.68
CA TYR A 97 -3.92 13.39 -5.48
C TYR A 97 -4.06 12.02 -6.15
N ALA A 98 -5.27 11.44 -6.18
CA ALA A 98 -5.56 10.27 -6.99
C ALA A 98 -5.30 10.53 -8.48
N HIS A 99 -5.72 11.69 -9.00
CA HIS A 99 -5.40 12.12 -10.37
C HIS A 99 -3.88 12.24 -10.62
N LEU A 100 -3.14 12.90 -9.73
CA LEU A 100 -1.68 13.02 -9.82
C LEU A 100 -0.98 11.65 -9.81
N MET A 101 -1.39 10.77 -8.89
CA MET A 101 -0.83 9.43 -8.78
C MET A 101 -1.13 8.56 -10.01
N LEU A 102 -2.31 8.69 -10.62
CA LEU A 102 -2.63 7.96 -11.86
C LEU A 102 -1.76 8.44 -13.02
N ALA A 103 -1.58 9.76 -13.16
CA ALA A 103 -0.70 10.32 -14.18
C ALA A 103 0.75 9.79 -14.04
N ARG A 104 1.30 9.80 -12.82
CA ARG A 104 2.65 9.27 -12.53
C ARG A 104 2.77 7.77 -12.79
N THR A 105 1.73 7.00 -12.43
CA THR A 105 1.67 5.56 -12.67
C THR A 105 1.71 5.26 -14.18
N LEU A 106 0.87 5.95 -14.97
CA LEU A 106 0.82 5.80 -16.42
C LEU A 106 2.13 6.26 -17.08
N GLN A 107 2.73 7.35 -16.62
CA GLN A 107 4.03 7.80 -17.11
C GLN A 107 5.12 6.75 -16.88
N ARG A 108 5.20 6.18 -15.68
CA ARG A 108 6.17 5.13 -15.36
C ARG A 108 5.93 3.84 -16.14
N ALA A 109 4.69 3.58 -16.55
CA ALA A 109 4.31 2.49 -17.44
C ALA A 109 4.58 2.77 -18.94
N GLY A 110 5.16 3.93 -19.28
CA GLY A 110 5.43 4.32 -20.67
C GLY A 110 4.20 4.86 -21.43
N ARG A 111 3.09 5.13 -20.73
CA ARG A 111 1.80 5.59 -21.26
C ARG A 111 1.52 7.05 -20.89
N ALA A 112 2.54 7.91 -21.01
CA ALA A 112 2.46 9.31 -20.56
C ALA A 112 1.32 10.10 -21.23
N GLN A 113 1.00 9.81 -22.49
CA GLN A 113 -0.10 10.44 -23.22
C GLN A 113 -1.46 10.18 -22.56
N GLU A 114 -1.66 8.99 -21.98
CA GLU A 114 -2.89 8.65 -21.26
C GLU A 114 -2.96 9.29 -19.87
N GLY A 115 -1.80 9.54 -19.24
CA GLY A 115 -1.71 10.22 -17.95
C GLY A 115 -1.88 11.74 -18.02
N ALA A 116 -1.58 12.36 -19.17
CA ALA A 116 -1.57 13.82 -19.31
C ALA A 116 -2.89 14.52 -18.95
N PRO A 117 -4.09 14.00 -19.26
CA PRO A 117 -5.35 14.60 -18.80
C PRO A 117 -5.48 14.60 -17.28
N HIS A 118 -5.05 13.54 -16.60
CA HIS A 118 -5.13 13.45 -15.15
C HIS A 118 -4.16 14.42 -14.46
N LEU A 119 -2.98 14.64 -15.02
CA LEU A 119 -2.04 15.64 -14.51
C LEU A 119 -2.65 17.05 -14.56
N LYS A 120 -3.25 17.43 -15.70
CA LYS A 120 -3.91 18.74 -15.85
C LYS A 120 -5.05 18.94 -14.85
N ILE A 121 -5.81 17.88 -14.55
CA ILE A 121 -6.88 17.93 -13.55
C ILE A 121 -6.29 18.17 -12.15
N ALA A 122 -5.23 17.46 -11.78
CA ALA A 122 -4.57 17.65 -10.50
C ALA A 122 -4.02 19.08 -10.34
N GLU A 123 -3.35 19.61 -11.36
CA GLU A 123 -2.85 21.01 -11.41
C GLU A 123 -4.01 22.02 -11.26
N ALA A 124 -5.11 21.80 -11.99
CA ALA A 124 -6.30 22.66 -11.89
C ALA A 124 -6.96 22.64 -10.50
N MET A 125 -6.75 21.56 -9.73
CA MET A 125 -7.19 21.42 -8.35
C MET A 125 -6.14 21.92 -7.32
N GLY A 126 -5.01 22.46 -7.79
CA GLY A 126 -3.97 23.04 -6.94
C GLY A 126 -2.87 22.07 -6.48
N LEU A 127 -2.78 20.89 -7.10
CA LEU A 127 -1.64 19.99 -6.90
C LEU A 127 -0.68 20.08 -8.10
N ASP A 128 0.36 20.88 -7.93
CA ASP A 128 1.47 20.96 -8.87
C ASP A 128 2.49 19.83 -8.62
N ALA A 129 3.16 19.37 -9.69
CA ALA A 129 4.03 18.18 -9.69
C ALA A 129 5.44 18.40 -9.14
#